data_AF-A0A368F2N3-F1
#
_entry.id   AF-A0A368F2N3-F1
#
_cell.length_a   1.000
_cell.length_b   1.000
_cell.length_c   1.000
_cell.angle_alpha   90.00
_cell.angle_beta   90.00
_cell.angle_gamma   90.00
#
_symmetry.space_group_name_H-M   'P 1'
#
loop_
_entity.id
_entity.type
_entity.pdbx_description
1 polymer ?
#
loop_
_entity_poly.entity_id
_entity_poly.type
_entity_poly.pdbx_seq_one_letter_code
_entity_poly.pdbx_strand_id
1 'polypeptide(L)'
;MLHEVSFKVCADALLKRYNQGWLDEYSSDLSEIVNLIRKYRKEKKTRSIGYLGNIVDLWERLAAEPDHLVDLGSDQTSLHNPFLGGYYPVGISVDEANAMMTSEPERFKKLVQSSLLRHIAAIDTLAARGMHFWDYGNAFLVECQRAGANMRHPKAKDDKTFRYPSYMQDIMGYGLTMNIPPAYLFAVFLTLETKPAMEHSTLKT
;
A
#
# COMPACT_ATOMS: atom_id res chain seq x y z
N MET A 1 20.39 5.77 2.08
CA MET A 1 19.79 5.05 3.23
C MET A 1 18.32 4.82 2.92
N LEU A 2 17.86 3.60 3.19
CA LEU A 2 16.53 3.08 2.88
C LEU A 2 15.64 3.24 4.11
N HIS A 3 14.49 3.87 3.99
CA HIS A 3 13.46 3.86 5.03
C HIS A 3 12.28 3.09 4.47
N GLU A 4 11.78 2.11 5.22
CA GLU A 4 10.65 1.31 4.80
C GLU A 4 9.43 1.66 5.65
N VAL A 5 8.30 1.92 5.02
CA VAL A 5 7.01 1.93 5.74
C VAL A 5 6.16 0.80 5.23
N SER A 6 5.86 -0.11 6.15
CA SER A 6 4.96 -1.23 5.96
C SER A 6 3.66 -0.92 6.68
N PHE A 7 2.50 -1.28 6.13
CA PHE A 7 1.24 -1.16 6.87
C PHE A 7 0.50 -2.48 6.87
N LYS A 8 -0.40 -2.65 7.84
CA LYS A 8 -1.39 -3.72 7.82
C LYS A 8 -2.70 -3.28 8.46
N VAL A 9 -3.78 -3.76 7.88
CA VAL A 9 -5.12 -3.67 8.45
C VAL A 9 -5.30 -4.67 9.61
N CYS A 10 -4.56 -5.78 9.60
CA CYS A 10 -4.60 -6.81 10.65
C CYS A 10 -3.46 -6.62 11.67
N ALA A 11 -3.82 -6.42 12.93
CA ALA A 11 -2.89 -6.24 14.04
C ALA A 11 -1.95 -7.44 14.21
N ASP A 12 -2.48 -8.67 14.19
CA ASP A 12 -1.69 -9.89 14.37
C ASP A 12 -0.57 -10.02 13.34
N ALA A 13 -0.90 -9.72 12.08
CA ALA A 13 0.06 -9.79 11.00
C ALA A 13 1.17 -8.74 11.19
N LEU A 14 0.87 -7.56 11.76
CA LEU A 14 1.85 -6.49 11.98
C LEU A 14 2.76 -6.85 13.15
N LEU A 15 2.15 -7.25 14.27
CA LEU A 15 2.84 -7.71 15.46
C LEU A 15 3.76 -8.89 15.16
N LYS A 16 3.33 -9.82 14.31
CA LYS A 16 4.18 -10.92 13.86
C LYS A 16 5.47 -10.43 13.19
N ARG A 17 5.40 -9.41 12.33
CA ARG A 17 6.60 -8.84 11.67
C ARG A 17 7.50 -8.10 12.63
N TYR A 18 6.89 -7.33 13.54
CA TYR A 18 7.61 -6.66 14.60
C TYR A 18 8.36 -7.67 15.49
N ASN A 19 7.69 -8.72 15.93
CA ASN A 19 8.29 -9.79 16.76
C ASN A 19 9.37 -10.58 16.02
N GLN A 20 9.30 -10.65 14.68
CA GLN A 20 10.33 -11.27 13.85
C GLN A 20 11.53 -10.34 13.57
N GLY A 21 11.48 -9.08 14.00
CA GLY A 21 12.52 -8.07 13.74
C GLY A 21 12.48 -7.48 12.33
N TRP A 22 11.37 -7.63 11.60
CA TRP A 22 11.20 -7.06 10.26
C TRP A 22 10.71 -5.60 10.33
N LEU A 23 10.05 -5.22 11.44
CA LEU A 23 9.67 -3.85 11.75
C LEU A 23 10.47 -3.35 12.96
N ASP A 24 11.09 -2.18 12.86
CA ASP A 24 11.77 -1.52 13.99
C ASP A 24 10.76 -0.86 14.94
N GLU A 25 9.74 -0.21 14.38
CA GLU A 25 8.73 0.56 15.09
C GLU A 25 7.37 0.37 14.45
N TYR A 26 6.29 0.63 15.19
CA TYR A 26 4.96 0.70 14.61
C TYR A 26 4.04 1.62 15.41
N SER A 27 3.01 2.15 14.76
CA SER A 27 1.95 2.93 15.41
C SER A 27 0.64 2.80 14.64
N SER A 28 -0.48 2.96 15.34
CA SER A 28 -1.81 3.17 14.75
C SER A 28 -2.16 4.66 14.60
N ASP A 29 -1.35 5.57 15.14
CA ASP A 29 -1.53 7.01 14.99
C ASP A 29 -0.74 7.52 13.78
N LEU A 30 -1.47 8.00 12.77
CA LEU A 30 -0.89 8.59 11.58
C LEU A 30 0.07 9.74 11.89
N SER A 31 -0.22 10.54 12.93
CA SER A 31 0.62 11.67 13.34
C SER A 31 1.96 11.20 13.88
N GLU A 32 1.95 10.13 14.65
CA GLU A 32 3.16 9.48 15.11
C GLU A 32 3.97 8.93 13.92
N ILE A 33 3.33 8.23 12.98
CA ILE A 33 3.98 7.72 11.77
C ILE A 33 4.68 8.85 11.01
N VAL A 34 3.98 9.95 10.72
CA VAL A 34 4.57 11.11 10.02
C VAL A 34 5.73 11.71 10.79
N ASN A 35 5.63 11.81 12.12
CA ASN A 35 6.71 12.33 12.96
C ASN A 35 7.93 11.41 12.96
N LEU A 36 7.74 10.08 12.98
CA LEU A 36 8.81 9.10 12.86
C LEU A 36 9.51 9.21 11.49
N ILE A 37 8.75 9.36 10.41
CA ILE A 37 9.31 9.58 9.07
C ILE A 37 10.20 10.82 9.06
N ARG A 38 9.70 11.96 9.55
CA ARG A 38 10.48 13.21 9.64
C ARG A 38 11.74 13.06 10.48
N LYS A 39 11.61 12.44 11.66
CA LYS A 39 12.72 12.17 12.58
C LYS A 39 13.81 11.38 11.89
N TYR A 40 13.48 10.23 11.28
CA TYR A 40 14.48 9.36 10.70
C TYR A 40 15.09 9.88 9.41
N ARG A 41 14.34 10.67 8.61
CA ARG A 41 14.92 11.43 7.49
C ARG A 41 15.93 12.46 7.98
N LYS A 42 15.60 13.24 9.02
CA LYS A 42 16.51 14.23 9.61
C LYS A 42 17.76 13.59 10.20
N GLU A 43 17.60 12.49 10.93
CA GLU A 43 18.69 11.74 11.54
C GLU A 43 19.50 10.93 10.52
N LYS A 44 19.00 10.78 9.28
CA LYS A 44 19.55 9.88 8.26
C LYS A 44 19.77 8.49 8.86
N LYS A 45 18.72 7.87 9.40
CA LYS A 45 18.78 6.52 9.96
C LYS A 45 17.77 5.59 9.28
N THR A 46 18.27 4.58 8.59
CA THR A 46 17.44 3.50 8.04
C THR A 46 16.57 2.88 9.13
N ARG A 47 15.24 2.91 8.94
CA ARG A 47 14.25 2.32 9.85
C ARG A 47 13.08 1.73 9.08
N SER A 48 12.52 0.64 9.58
CA SER A 48 11.24 0.09 9.14
C SER A 48 10.11 0.45 10.11
N ILE A 49 9.09 1.18 9.62
CA ILE A 49 7.97 1.66 10.43
C ILE A 49 6.68 0.97 9.98
N GLY A 50 5.96 0.38 10.92
CA GLY A 50 4.66 -0.26 10.74
C GLY A 50 3.50 0.72 10.97
N TYR A 51 2.60 0.91 10.00
CA TYR A 51 1.31 1.55 10.26
C TYR A 51 0.20 0.51 10.47
N LEU A 52 -0.48 0.57 11.62
CA LEU A 52 -1.66 -0.24 11.92
C LEU A 52 -2.92 0.53 11.54
N GLY A 53 -3.45 0.25 10.33
CA GLY A 53 -4.63 0.93 9.80
C GLY A 53 -4.82 0.69 8.30
N ASN A 54 -5.76 1.42 7.70
CA ASN A 54 -6.01 1.33 6.26
C ASN A 54 -4.99 2.19 5.50
N ILE A 55 -4.36 1.62 4.48
CA ILE A 55 -3.36 2.31 3.67
C ILE A 55 -3.86 3.56 2.99
N VAL A 56 -5.14 3.60 2.63
CA VAL A 56 -5.69 4.80 1.99
C VAL A 56 -5.58 5.99 2.94
N ASP A 57 -5.82 5.79 4.25
CA ASP A 57 -5.66 6.86 5.24
C ASP A 57 -4.20 7.33 5.33
N LEU A 58 -3.23 6.41 5.23
CA LEU A 58 -1.81 6.76 5.22
C LEU A 58 -1.41 7.52 3.94
N TRP A 59 -1.85 7.07 2.76
CA TRP A 59 -1.57 7.77 1.51
C TRP A 59 -2.20 9.17 1.48
N GLU A 60 -3.46 9.29 1.88
CA GLU A 60 -4.15 10.58 1.95
C GLU A 60 -3.48 11.49 2.98
N ARG A 61 -3.06 10.95 4.12
CA ARG A 61 -2.32 11.71 5.12
C ARG A 61 -1.00 12.23 4.55
N LEU A 62 -0.21 11.40 3.89
CA LEU A 62 1.06 11.79 3.29
C LEU A 62 0.86 12.82 2.18
N ALA A 63 -0.20 12.70 1.38
CA ALA A 63 -0.57 13.67 0.36
C ALA A 63 -1.03 15.02 0.95
N ALA A 64 -1.59 15.02 2.16
CA ALA A 64 -1.98 16.22 2.88
C ALA A 64 -0.80 16.95 3.54
N GLU A 65 0.33 16.26 3.78
CA GLU A 65 1.53 16.91 4.32
C GLU A 65 2.11 17.93 3.32
N PRO A 66 2.60 19.09 3.80
CA PRO A 66 3.21 20.10 2.95
C PRO A 66 4.58 19.66 2.42
N ASP A 67 5.26 18.77 3.15
CA ASP A 67 6.58 18.28 2.82
C ASP A 67 6.51 17.07 1.88
N HIS A 68 7.45 16.96 0.95
CA HIS A 68 7.64 15.74 0.16
C HIS A 68 8.29 14.66 1.04
N LEU A 69 7.47 13.84 1.70
CA LEU A 69 7.91 12.83 2.68
C LEU A 69 8.21 11.45 2.10
N VAL A 70 7.75 11.17 0.87
CA VAL A 70 7.83 9.84 0.25
C VAL A 70 8.45 9.95 -1.12
N ASP A 71 9.64 9.39 -1.26
CA ASP A 71 10.41 9.41 -2.50
C ASP A 71 9.97 8.25 -3.43
N LEU A 72 9.67 7.07 -2.87
CA LEU A 72 9.24 5.85 -3.57
C LEU A 72 7.93 5.28 -3.00
N GLY A 73 7.03 4.84 -3.87
CA GLY A 73 5.77 4.19 -3.48
C GLY A 73 5.43 2.96 -4.33
N SER A 74 4.82 1.96 -3.70
CA SER A 74 4.30 0.77 -4.39
C SER A 74 3.08 0.23 -3.66
N ASP A 75 2.31 -0.63 -4.33
CA ASP A 75 1.20 -1.38 -3.72
C ASP A 75 1.36 -2.90 -3.91
N GLN A 76 1.16 -3.68 -2.84
CA GLN A 76 1.12 -5.16 -2.82
C GLN A 76 -0.12 -5.67 -2.05
N THR A 77 -1.22 -4.91 -2.06
CA THR A 77 -2.51 -5.42 -1.54
C THR A 77 -2.96 -6.61 -2.40
N SER A 78 -3.87 -7.45 -1.92
CA SER A 78 -4.26 -8.67 -2.64
C SER A 78 -5.38 -8.41 -3.66
N LEU A 79 -5.13 -7.49 -4.60
CA LEU A 79 -6.11 -7.07 -5.62
C LEU A 79 -6.31 -8.05 -6.78
N HIS A 80 -5.65 -9.21 -6.74
CA HIS A 80 -6.06 -10.37 -7.53
C HIS A 80 -7.40 -10.95 -7.05
N ASN A 81 -7.83 -10.63 -5.82
CA ASN A 81 -9.11 -11.06 -5.26
C ASN A 81 -9.76 -9.96 -4.38
N PRO A 82 -10.10 -8.80 -4.97
CA PRO A 82 -10.44 -7.58 -4.23
C PRO A 82 -11.74 -7.72 -3.41
N PHE A 83 -12.67 -8.56 -3.86
CA PHE A 83 -14.02 -8.65 -3.30
C PHE A 83 -14.22 -9.79 -2.29
N LEU A 84 -13.21 -10.62 -2.06
CA LEU A 84 -13.24 -11.77 -1.13
C LEU A 84 -12.12 -11.66 -0.08
N GLY A 85 -11.93 -10.45 0.46
CA GLY A 85 -10.98 -10.20 1.56
C GLY A 85 -9.55 -9.87 1.12
N GLY A 86 -9.28 -9.75 -0.17
CA GLY A 86 -7.97 -9.31 -0.67
C GLY A 86 -7.72 -7.81 -0.50
N TYR A 87 -8.79 -7.01 -0.37
CA TYR A 87 -8.74 -5.57 -0.14
C TYR A 87 -9.87 -5.14 0.79
N TYR A 88 -9.55 -4.32 1.79
CA TYR A 88 -10.51 -3.80 2.76
C TYR A 88 -10.76 -2.32 2.48
N PRO A 89 -12.02 -1.92 2.24
CA PRO A 89 -12.34 -0.53 1.94
C PRO A 89 -12.06 0.38 3.14
N VAL A 90 -11.67 1.62 2.85
CA VAL A 90 -11.40 2.64 3.87
C VAL A 90 -12.72 3.21 4.43
N GLY A 91 -12.72 3.53 5.73
CA GLY A 91 -13.88 4.11 6.42
C GLY A 91 -14.84 3.10 7.04
N ILE A 92 -14.56 1.80 6.96
CA ILE A 92 -15.24 0.76 7.75
C ILE A 92 -14.20 -0.13 8.45
N SER A 93 -14.61 -0.76 9.55
CA SER A 93 -13.78 -1.72 10.27
C SER A 93 -13.65 -3.05 9.52
N VAL A 94 -12.66 -3.86 9.93
CA VAL A 94 -12.44 -5.21 9.40
C VAL A 94 -13.65 -6.12 9.65
N ASP A 95 -14.26 -6.03 10.84
CA ASP A 95 -15.40 -6.85 11.20
C ASP A 95 -16.64 -6.48 10.38
N GLU A 96 -16.88 -5.18 10.18
CA GLU A 96 -17.95 -4.71 9.30
C GLU A 96 -17.72 -5.14 7.85
N ALA A 97 -16.49 -5.02 7.35
CA ALA A 97 -16.11 -5.49 6.02
C ALA A 97 -16.35 -7.00 5.85
N ASN A 98 -15.94 -7.80 6.84
CA ASN A 98 -16.12 -9.25 6.84
C ASN A 98 -17.59 -9.66 6.82
N ALA A 99 -18.42 -9.01 7.63
CA ALA A 99 -19.86 -9.23 7.60
C ALA A 99 -20.44 -8.83 6.22
N MET A 100 -20.09 -7.65 5.73
CA MET A 100 -20.64 -7.08 4.48
C MET A 100 -20.28 -7.88 3.23
N MET A 101 -19.12 -8.54 3.21
CA MET A 101 -18.73 -9.42 2.10
C MET A 101 -19.76 -10.52 1.81
N THR A 102 -20.46 -10.99 2.84
CA THR A 102 -21.49 -12.03 2.69
C THR A 102 -22.91 -11.48 2.70
N SER A 103 -23.19 -10.48 3.54
CA SER A 103 -24.54 -9.93 3.69
C SER A 103 -24.94 -8.95 2.58
N GLU A 104 -23.99 -8.16 2.07
CA GLU A 104 -24.23 -7.09 1.09
C GLU A 104 -23.09 -6.99 0.05
N PRO A 105 -22.81 -8.05 -0.74
CA PRO A 105 -21.63 -8.13 -1.60
C PRO A 105 -21.54 -6.99 -2.65
N GLU A 106 -22.67 -6.56 -3.21
CA GLU A 106 -22.68 -5.43 -4.16
C GLU A 106 -22.32 -4.09 -3.50
N ARG A 107 -22.72 -3.90 -2.24
CA ARG A 107 -22.34 -2.72 -1.47
C ARG A 107 -20.87 -2.77 -1.11
N PHE A 108 -20.38 -3.93 -0.68
CA PHE A 108 -18.96 -4.15 -0.40
C PHE A 108 -18.09 -3.82 -1.63
N LYS A 109 -18.46 -4.34 -2.80
CA LYS A 109 -17.80 -4.04 -4.07
C LYS A 109 -17.74 -2.55 -4.38
N LYS A 110 -18.85 -1.82 -4.20
CA LYS A 110 -18.88 -0.36 -4.38
C LYS A 110 -17.95 0.38 -3.42
N LEU A 111 -17.89 -0.04 -2.16
CA LEU A 111 -16.96 0.54 -1.17
C LEU A 111 -15.49 0.26 -1.54
N VAL A 112 -15.17 -0.96 -1.99
CA VAL A 112 -13.83 -1.30 -2.48
C VAL A 112 -13.45 -0.42 -3.67
N GLN A 113 -14.33 -0.30 -4.66
CA GLN A 113 -14.08 0.56 -5.82
C GLN A 113 -13.90 2.03 -5.42
N SER A 114 -14.76 2.56 -4.55
CA SER A 114 -14.62 3.94 -4.03
C SER A 114 -13.31 4.14 -3.27
N SER A 115 -12.84 3.12 -2.54
CA SER A 115 -11.57 3.17 -1.82
C SER A 115 -10.38 3.17 -2.78
N LEU A 116 -10.42 2.36 -3.83
CA LEU A 116 -9.40 2.35 -4.89
C LEU A 116 -9.27 3.70 -5.60
N LEU A 117 -10.38 4.40 -5.81
CA LEU A 117 -10.36 5.75 -6.39
C LEU A 117 -9.68 6.76 -5.46
N ARG A 118 -9.94 6.70 -4.15
CA ARG A 118 -9.25 7.53 -3.16
C ARG A 118 -7.76 7.21 -3.08
N HIS A 119 -7.43 5.91 -3.06
CA HIS A 119 -6.06 5.40 -3.01
C HIS A 119 -5.22 5.94 -4.16
N ILE A 120 -5.70 5.80 -5.40
CA ILE A 120 -4.96 6.27 -6.57
C ILE A 120 -4.90 7.80 -6.64
N ALA A 121 -5.95 8.51 -6.20
CA ALA A 121 -5.92 9.98 -6.16
C ALA A 121 -4.84 10.53 -5.21
N ALA A 122 -4.63 9.87 -4.07
CA ALA A 122 -3.56 10.22 -3.14
C ALA A 122 -2.17 9.92 -3.73
N ILE A 123 -2.01 8.76 -4.40
CA ILE A 123 -0.78 8.42 -5.14
C ILE A 123 -0.51 9.44 -6.26
N ASP A 124 -1.52 9.81 -7.04
CA ASP A 124 -1.42 10.83 -8.09
C ASP A 124 -0.91 12.17 -7.53
N THR A 125 -1.45 12.57 -6.37
CA THR A 125 -1.05 13.81 -5.69
C THR A 125 0.42 13.77 -5.27
N LEU A 126 0.88 12.64 -4.72
CA LEU A 126 2.27 12.47 -4.31
C LEU A 126 3.23 12.34 -5.50
N ALA A 127 2.80 11.63 -6.56
CA ALA A 127 3.57 11.48 -7.78
C ALA A 127 3.77 12.82 -8.49
N ALA A 128 2.74 13.67 -8.53
CA ALA A 128 2.84 15.05 -9.03
C ALA A 128 3.85 15.91 -8.24
N ARG A 129 4.16 15.53 -6.98
CA ARG A 129 5.17 16.18 -6.13
C ARG A 129 6.55 15.52 -6.19
N GLY A 130 6.75 14.54 -7.07
CA GLY A 130 8.06 13.91 -7.30
C GLY A 130 8.20 12.49 -6.76
N MET A 131 7.16 11.89 -6.17
CA MET A 131 7.21 10.49 -5.75
C MET A 131 7.25 9.58 -6.97
N HIS A 132 8.17 8.62 -7.01
CA HIS A 132 8.16 7.58 -8.02
C HIS A 132 7.27 6.42 -7.56
N PHE A 133 6.22 6.11 -8.33
CA PHE A 133 5.30 5.00 -8.03
C PHE A 133 5.38 3.90 -9.09
N TRP A 134 5.36 2.64 -8.66
CA TRP A 134 5.22 1.48 -9.55
C TRP A 134 4.19 0.48 -9.02
N ASP A 135 3.57 -0.26 -9.95
CA ASP A 135 2.66 -1.37 -9.62
C ASP A 135 3.47 -2.65 -9.38
N TYR A 136 3.19 -3.37 -8.29
CA TYR A 136 3.97 -4.56 -7.93
C TYR A 136 3.51 -5.85 -8.65
N GLY A 137 2.60 -5.75 -9.62
CA GLY A 137 2.01 -6.90 -10.29
C GLY A 137 0.87 -7.54 -9.49
N ASN A 138 0.23 -6.78 -8.60
CA ASN A 138 -0.87 -7.25 -7.76
C ASN A 138 -2.27 -6.92 -8.32
N ALA A 139 -2.33 -6.43 -9.57
CA ALA A 139 -3.54 -5.95 -10.26
C ALA A 139 -4.10 -4.61 -9.76
N PHE A 140 -3.34 -3.82 -8.99
CA PHE A 140 -3.80 -2.53 -8.45
C PHE A 140 -4.28 -1.58 -9.55
N LEU A 141 -3.44 -1.29 -10.55
CA LEU A 141 -3.81 -0.35 -11.62
C LEU A 141 -5.01 -0.84 -12.46
N VAL A 142 -5.12 -2.16 -12.65
CA VAL A 142 -6.24 -2.78 -13.37
C VAL A 142 -7.54 -2.57 -12.60
N GLU A 143 -7.54 -2.81 -11.29
CA GLU A 143 -8.72 -2.61 -10.45
C GLU A 143 -9.09 -1.13 -10.30
N CYS A 144 -8.11 -0.21 -10.22
CA CYS A 144 -8.38 1.23 -10.29
C CYS A 144 -9.05 1.63 -11.62
N GLN A 145 -8.59 1.10 -12.76
CA GLN A 145 -9.23 1.35 -14.06
C GLN A 145 -10.66 0.79 -14.10
N ARG A 146 -10.90 -0.42 -13.57
CA ARG A 146 -12.23 -1.03 -13.46
C ARG A 146 -13.16 -0.26 -12.53
N ALA A 147 -12.62 0.41 -11.51
CA ALA A 147 -13.35 1.32 -10.63
C ALA A 147 -13.69 2.67 -11.30
N GLY A 148 -13.14 2.96 -12.48
CA GLY A 148 -13.41 4.17 -13.26
C GLY A 148 -12.30 5.21 -13.26
N ALA A 149 -11.11 4.91 -12.69
CA ALA A 149 -9.98 5.83 -12.74
C ALA A 149 -9.33 5.85 -14.15
N ASN A 150 -8.93 7.02 -14.63
CA ASN A 150 -8.21 7.12 -15.91
C ASN A 150 -6.74 6.72 -15.75
N MET A 151 -6.48 5.41 -15.83
CA MET A 151 -5.13 4.86 -15.66
C MET A 151 -4.32 4.78 -16.96
N ARG A 152 -4.87 5.22 -18.10
CA ARG A 152 -4.22 5.07 -19.39
C ARG A 152 -3.05 6.05 -19.56
N HIS A 153 -1.92 5.55 -20.03
CA HIS A 153 -0.76 6.39 -20.33
C HIS A 153 -1.10 7.38 -21.48
N PRO A 154 -0.67 8.66 -21.43
CA PRO A 154 -1.01 9.64 -22.47
C PRO A 154 -0.55 9.24 -23.89
N LYS A 155 0.50 8.44 -24.00
CA LYS A 155 1.03 7.90 -25.27
C LYS A 155 0.57 6.48 -25.60
N ALA A 156 -0.37 5.94 -24.84
CA ALA A 156 -0.85 4.57 -25.00
C ALA A 156 -1.61 4.38 -26.32
N LYS A 157 -1.22 3.35 -27.07
CA LYS A 157 -1.95 2.89 -28.27
C LYS A 157 -3.04 1.86 -27.95
N ASP A 158 -3.05 1.34 -26.73
CA ASP A 158 -4.01 0.36 -26.22
C ASP A 158 -4.54 0.77 -24.83
N ASP A 159 -5.48 0.01 -24.30
CA ASP A 159 -6.04 0.21 -22.96
C ASP A 159 -5.29 -0.57 -21.87
N LYS A 160 -4.10 -1.10 -22.19
CA LYS A 160 -3.27 -1.91 -21.27
C LYS A 160 -2.01 -1.18 -20.82
N THR A 161 -1.67 -0.08 -21.50
CA THR A 161 -0.52 0.74 -21.15
C THR A 161 -0.92 1.75 -20.09
N PHE A 162 -0.47 1.53 -18.86
CA PHE A 162 -0.80 2.33 -17.69
C PHE A 162 0.13 3.54 -17.49
N ARG A 163 -0.36 4.58 -16.80
CA ARG A 163 0.43 5.78 -16.43
C ARG A 163 1.61 5.44 -15.54
N TYR A 164 1.44 4.50 -14.63
CA TYR A 164 2.49 3.98 -13.75
C TYR A 164 3.04 2.69 -14.33
N PRO A 165 4.37 2.51 -14.33
CA PRO A 165 4.96 1.28 -14.83
C PRO A 165 4.75 0.14 -13.82
N SER A 166 4.74 -1.10 -14.32
CA SER A 166 4.83 -2.27 -13.45
C SER A 166 6.26 -2.54 -13.03
N TYR A 167 6.45 -3.21 -11.90
CA TYR A 167 7.73 -3.69 -11.39
C TYR A 167 8.53 -4.44 -12.47
N MET A 168 7.85 -5.28 -13.26
CA MET A 168 8.49 -6.03 -14.35
C MET A 168 8.97 -5.13 -15.49
N GLN A 169 8.24 -4.06 -15.81
CA GLN A 169 8.65 -3.11 -16.85
C GLN A 169 9.76 -2.18 -16.38
N ASP A 170 9.71 -1.74 -15.11
CA ASP A 170 10.55 -0.65 -14.60
C ASP A 170 11.82 -1.15 -13.92
N ILE A 171 11.73 -2.23 -13.15
CA ILE A 171 12.83 -2.72 -12.30
C ILE A 171 13.46 -3.97 -12.91
N MET A 172 12.67 -4.97 -13.30
CA MET A 172 13.22 -6.21 -13.86
C MET A 172 13.55 -6.11 -15.35
N GLY A 173 12.79 -5.32 -16.12
CA GLY A 173 13.03 -5.08 -17.54
C GLY A 173 14.27 -4.21 -17.82
N TYR A 174 14.69 -3.39 -16.85
CA TYR A 174 15.84 -2.48 -16.92
C TYR A 174 17.01 -2.87 -16.01
N GLY A 175 17.12 -4.15 -15.61
CA GLY A 175 18.21 -4.68 -14.78
C GLY A 175 19.65 -4.51 -15.32
N LEU A 176 19.88 -3.61 -16.29
CA LEU A 176 21.18 -3.25 -16.87
C LEU A 176 21.52 -1.76 -16.90
N THR A 177 20.66 -0.79 -16.50
CA THR A 177 21.01 0.65 -16.73
C THR A 177 20.63 1.71 -15.68
N MET A 178 19.84 1.41 -14.65
CA MET A 178 19.45 2.45 -13.68
C MET A 178 20.45 2.58 -12.53
N ASN A 179 21.39 3.52 -12.66
CA ASN A 179 22.25 4.00 -11.57
C ASN A 179 21.43 4.96 -10.68
N ILE A 180 20.54 4.40 -9.84
CA ILE A 180 19.76 5.18 -8.87
C ILE A 180 20.75 5.69 -7.80
N PRO A 181 20.99 7.01 -7.68
CA PRO A 181 21.96 7.55 -6.73
C PRO A 181 21.51 7.27 -5.27
N PRO A 182 22.42 6.92 -4.34
CA PRO A 182 22.10 6.44 -2.99
C PRO A 182 21.54 7.50 -2.00
N ALA A 183 21.12 8.66 -2.51
CA ALA A 183 20.66 9.76 -1.68
C ALA A 183 19.13 9.65 -1.47
N TYR A 184 18.75 9.29 -0.25
CA TYR A 184 17.38 9.35 0.30
C TYR A 184 16.37 8.43 -0.40
N LEU A 185 16.33 7.16 0.03
CA LEU A 185 15.31 6.23 -0.45
C LEU A 185 14.30 6.01 0.69
N PHE A 186 13.10 6.55 0.55
CA PHE A 186 11.96 6.20 1.40
C PHE A 186 10.99 5.39 0.56
N ALA A 187 10.80 4.11 0.88
CA ALA A 187 9.96 3.18 0.13
C ALA A 187 8.81 2.67 1.01
N VAL A 188 7.58 2.84 0.56
CA VAL A 188 6.42 2.15 1.15
C VAL A 188 6.35 0.74 0.54
N PHE A 189 6.78 -0.28 1.29
CA PHE A 189 6.67 -1.69 0.89
C PHE A 189 5.46 -2.33 1.58
N LEU A 190 4.77 -3.21 0.88
CA LEU A 190 3.41 -3.58 1.23
C LEU A 190 3.31 -5.09 1.41
N THR A 191 2.55 -5.56 2.41
CA THR A 191 2.04 -6.94 2.32
C THR A 191 0.79 -7.09 3.15
N LEU A 192 -0.30 -7.42 2.48
CA LEU A 192 -1.45 -8.04 3.11
C LEU A 192 -1.34 -9.55 2.89
N GLU A 193 -0.83 -10.28 3.88
CA GLU A 193 -1.09 -11.71 3.99
C GLU A 193 -2.31 -11.88 4.91
N THR A 194 -3.49 -12.05 4.33
CA THR A 194 -4.61 -12.67 5.02
C THR A 194 -4.59 -14.15 4.68
N LYS A 195 -3.94 -14.97 5.52
CA LYS A 195 -4.28 -16.41 5.50
C LYS A 195 -5.69 -16.55 6.08
N PRO A 196 -6.60 -17.31 5.45
CA PRO A 196 -7.83 -17.69 6.12
C PRO A 196 -7.45 -18.44 7.41
N ALA A 197 -8.09 -18.09 8.53
CA ALA A 197 -7.95 -18.83 9.76
C ALA A 197 -8.39 -20.28 9.52
N MET A 198 -7.44 -21.20 9.39
CA MET A 198 -7.74 -22.61 9.61
C MET A 198 -7.70 -22.85 11.11
N GLU A 199 -8.87 -22.89 11.74
CA GLU A 199 -9.04 -23.60 13.00
C GLU A 199 -9.08 -25.11 12.71
N HIS A 200 -8.17 -25.86 13.33
CA HIS A 200 -8.46 -26.94 14.28
C HIS A 200 -7.13 -27.59 14.73
N SER A 201 -6.76 -27.32 15.98
CA SER A 201 -6.74 -28.28 17.09
C SER A 201 -5.62 -29.34 17.02
N THR A 202 -4.64 -29.21 17.92
CA THR A 202 -4.14 -30.39 18.62
C THR A 202 -3.68 -29.99 20.02
N LEU A 203 -4.37 -30.63 20.97
CA LEU A 203 -4.20 -30.71 22.42
C LEU A 203 -2.76 -30.55 22.93
N LYS A 204 -2.59 -29.69 23.94
CA LYS A 204 -1.53 -29.84 24.94
C LYS A 204 -2.11 -30.58 26.15
N THR A 205 -1.68 -31.81 26.35
CA THR A 205 -1.44 -32.37 27.69
C THR A 205 -0.08 -31.92 28.19
#